data_AF-A0A496T371-F1
#
_entry.id   AF-A0A496T371-F1
#
_cell.length_a   1.000
_cell.length_b   1.000
_cell.length_c   1.000
_cell.angle_alpha   90.00
_cell.angle_beta   90.00
_cell.angle_gamma   90.00
#
_symmetry.space_group_name_H-M   'P 1'
#
loop_
_entity.id
_entity.type
_entity.pdbx_description
1 polymer ?
#
loop_
_entity_poly.entity_id
_entity_poly.type
_entity_poly.pdbx_seq_one_letter_code
_entity_poly.pdbx_strand_id
1 'polypeptide(L)' 'MRSYRKELWFNTPTRVAFINITPQVEECLRESGIQE' A
#
# COMPACT_ATOMS: atom_id res chain seq x y z
N MET A 1 10.31 -16.20 -9.60
CA MET A 1 10.17 -14.82 -9.09
C MET A 1 8.69 -14.51 -8.98
N ARG A 2 8.17 -14.22 -7.78
CA ARG A 2 6.75 -13.88 -7.58
C ARG A 2 6.61 -12.36 -7.61
N SER A 3 5.67 -11.84 -8.40
CA SER A 3 5.39 -10.41 -8.50
C SER A 3 4.01 -10.13 -7.91
N TYR A 4 3.93 -9.22 -6.94
CA TYR A 4 2.68 -8.76 -6.33
C TYR A 4 2.50 -7.27 -6.62
N ARG A 5 1.33 -6.88 -7.14
CA ARG A 5 0.99 -5.49 -7.45
C ARG A 5 -0.40 -5.18 -6.90
N LYS A 6 -0.49 -4.20 -6.01
CA LYS A 6 -1.73 -3.67 -5.45
C LYS A 6 -1.75 -2.15 -5.63
N GLU A 7 -2.84 -1.62 -6.14
CA GLU A 7 -3.00 -0.19 -6.37
C GLU A 7 -3.77 0.43 -5.21
N LEU A 8 -3.19 1.46 -4.59
CA LEU A 8 -3.82 2.21 -3.51
C LEU A 8 -4.34 3.53 -4.07
N TRP A 9 -5.66 3.70 -4.00
CA TRP A 9 -6.35 4.90 -4.48
C TRP A 9 -6.79 5.73 -3.29
N PHE A 10 -6.54 7.04 -3.36
CA PHE A 10 -6.86 7.96 -2.28
C PHE A 10 -7.71 9.11 -2.81
N ASN A 11 -8.76 9.46 -2.07
CA ASN A 11 -9.53 10.66 -2.28
C ASN A 11 -9.32 11.57 -1.07
N THR A 12 -8.49 12.61 -1.23
CA THR A 12 -8.20 13.57 -0.17
C THR A 12 -9.19 14.72 -0.22
N PRO A 13 -9.87 15.06 0.88
CA PRO A 13 -10.85 16.15 0.90
C PRO A 13 -10.21 17.54 0.80
N THR A 14 -8.89 17.64 1.02
CA THR A 14 -8.12 18.89 0.95
C THR A 14 -7.18 18.88 -0.25
N ARG A 15 -6.81 20.09 -0.72
CA ARG A 15 -5.86 20.28 -1.84
C ARG A 15 -4.48 19.68 -1.57
N VAL A 16 -4.06 19.66 -0.30
CA VAL A 16 -2.81 19.04 0.16
C VAL A 16 -3.12 18.22 1.40
N ALA A 17 -2.69 16.96 1.41
CA ALA A 17 -2.80 16.06 2.54
C ALA A 17 -1.58 15.14 2.60
N PHE A 18 -1.14 14.82 3.81
CA PHE A 18 -0.15 13.79 4.07
C PHE A 18 -0.88 12.57 4.62
N ILE A 19 -0.90 11.48 3.86
CA ILE A 19 -1.54 10.22 4.26
C ILE A 19 -0.45 9.24 4.67
N ASN A 20 -0.56 8.67 5.87
CA ASN A 20 0.32 7.60 6.31
C ASN A 20 -0.15 6.26 5.70
N ILE A 21 0.64 5.74 4.75
CA ILE A 21 0.35 4.49 4.03
C ILE A 21 1.08 3.26 4.60
N THR A 22 1.93 3.42 5.62
CA THR A 22 2.69 2.31 6.24
C THR A 22 1.82 1.09 6.58
N PRO A 23 0.67 1.21 7.26
CA PRO A 23 -0.14 0.02 7.59
C PRO A 23 -0.71 -0.69 6.36
N GLN A 24 -0.98 0.06 5.28
CA GLN A 24 -1.51 -0.50 4.03
C GLN A 24 -0.41 -1.28 3.29
N VAL A 25 0.83 -0.78 3.30
CA VAL A 25 1.97 -1.48 2.70
C VAL A 25 2.34 -2.73 3.49
N GLU A 26 2.29 -2.70 4.83
CA GLU A 26 2.51 -3.89 5.66
C GLU A 26 1.46 -4.98 5.43
N GLU A 27 0.20 -4.60 5.20
CA GLU A 27 -0.83 -5.53 4.76
C GLU A 27 -0.52 -6.12 3.38
N CYS A 28 -0.15 -5.28 2.41
CA CYS A 28 0.26 -5.73 1.08
C CYS A 28 1.43 -6.73 1.13
N LEU A 29 2.43 -6.49 2.00
CA LEU A 29 3.55 -7.39 2.19
C LEU A 29 3.12 -8.73 2.77
N ARG A 30 2.27 -8.72 3.82
CA ARG A 30 1.71 -9.95 4.40
C ARG A 30 0.88 -10.74 3.39
N GLU A 31 0.02 -10.06 2.62
CA GLU A 31 -0.79 -10.68 1.57
C GLU A 31 0.05 -11.25 0.43
N SER A 32 1.14 -10.58 0.06
CA SER A 32 2.02 -11.02 -1.03
C SER A 32 2.67 -12.37 -0.74
N GLY A 33 2.84 -12.72 0.54
CA GLY A 33 3.52 -13.94 0.96
C GLY A 33 4.94 -14.08 0.40
N ILE A 34 5.54 -12.96 -0.03
CA ILE A 34 6.90 -12.91 -0.55
C ILE A 34 7.82 -12.97 0.67
N GLN A 35 8.59 -14.05 0.74
CA GLN A 35 9.70 -14.24 1.68
C GLN A 35 10.99 -14.23 0.85
N GLU A 36 12.06 -13.68 1.43
CA GLU A 36 13.42 -13.67 0.84
C GLU A 36 13.96 -15.09 0.57
#